data_AF-A0A954Y239-F1
#
_entry.id   AF-A0A954Y239-F1
#
_cell.length_a   1.000
_cell.length_b   1.000
_cell.length_c   1.000
_cell.angle_alpha   90.00
_cell.angle_beta   90.00
_cell.angle_gamma   90.00
#
_symmetry.space_group_name_H-M   'P 1'
#
loop_
_entity.id
_entity.type
_entity.pdbx_description
1 polymer ?
#
loop_
_entity_poly.entity_id
_entity_poly.type
_entity_poly.pdbx_seq_one_letter_code
_entity_poly.pdbx_strand_id
1 'polypeptide(L)'
;MRQRTQSAVLIALALVTAAWSPLPAKAHDGQLHHVNDQMRQAAEEFLSALTPELQAQVRFPFDGVQRTNWHYVPMERVGVPFKAMSLEQRRAARKLMRSVLSDKGYLKATTIMSLEQVLRAMEAGRDGVDSIRDPEKYWFALFGDPAGDEPWGWRVEGHHLSLNFTSEDGVVASFAPLFLGANPAEVRVGPRSGLRALGSEEDAARELMASFTDQQRERVLITEEAPREVLTVPGAPIDLGAPAGLALREMTAEQQQLLKALVR
;
A
#
# COMPACT_ATOMS: atom_id res chain seq x y z
N MET A 1 -26.23 -17.78 -20.74
CA MET A 1 -26.15 -17.81 -19.26
C MET A 1 -25.41 -16.56 -18.80
N ARG A 2 -26.14 -15.57 -18.26
CA ARG A 2 -25.53 -14.34 -17.73
C ARG A 2 -24.80 -14.69 -16.43
N GLN A 3 -23.47 -14.61 -16.43
CA GLN A 3 -22.70 -14.65 -15.19
C GLN A 3 -23.12 -13.45 -14.35
N ARG A 4 -23.62 -13.72 -13.14
CA ARG A 4 -23.85 -12.70 -12.11
C ARG A 4 -22.50 -12.03 -11.84
N THR A 5 -22.41 -10.75 -12.14
CA THR A 5 -21.32 -9.88 -11.70
C THR A 5 -21.18 -10.02 -10.19
N GLN A 6 -20.05 -10.54 -9.72
CA GLN A 6 -19.71 -10.52 -8.31
C GLN A 6 -19.54 -9.05 -7.92
N SER A 7 -20.36 -8.57 -6.99
CA SER A 7 -20.21 -7.24 -6.40
C SER A 7 -18.86 -7.20 -5.68
N ALA A 8 -17.87 -6.57 -6.28
CA ALA A 8 -16.66 -6.16 -5.58
C ALA A 8 -17.09 -5.10 -4.56
N VAL A 9 -17.06 -5.45 -3.27
CA VAL A 9 -17.24 -4.48 -2.21
C VAL A 9 -15.90 -3.77 -2.03
N LEU A 10 -15.73 -2.65 -2.72
CA LEU A 10 -14.65 -1.70 -2.45
C LEU A 10 -15.02 -0.92 -1.20
N ILE A 11 -14.35 -1.20 -0.09
CA ILE A 11 -14.46 -0.40 1.14
C ILE A 11 -13.35 0.64 1.08
N ALA A 12 -13.70 1.86 0.66
CA ALA A 12 -12.81 3.01 0.74
C ALA A 12 -12.99 3.66 2.12
N LEU A 13 -12.00 3.50 3.00
CA LEU A 13 -11.96 4.21 4.27
C LEU A 13 -11.11 5.49 4.07
N ALA A 14 -11.78 6.63 3.89
CA ALA A 14 -11.11 7.92 3.90
C ALA A 14 -10.94 8.39 5.36
N LEU A 15 -9.73 8.22 5.91
CA LEU A 15 -9.36 8.87 7.16
C LEU A 15 -8.78 10.24 6.85
N VAL A 16 -9.58 11.29 7.07
CA VAL A 16 -9.03 12.64 7.26
C VAL A 16 -8.55 12.71 8.70
N THR A 17 -7.23 12.64 8.92
CA THR A 17 -6.62 12.89 10.23
C THR A 17 -6.67 14.38 10.52
N ALA A 18 -7.79 14.86 11.07
CA ALA A 18 -7.84 16.16 11.72
C ALA A 18 -7.11 16.07 13.07
N ALA A 19 -5.93 16.70 13.12
CA ALA A 19 -5.15 17.10 14.30
C ALA A 19 -4.88 16.02 15.36
N TRP A 20 -3.64 15.54 15.39
CA TRP A 20 -3.05 14.81 16.51
C TRP A 20 -3.26 15.56 17.83
N SER A 21 -3.95 14.94 18.78
CA SER A 21 -3.75 15.24 20.20
C SER A 21 -2.43 14.60 20.63
N PRO A 22 -1.52 15.32 21.33
CA PRO A 22 -0.22 14.78 21.68
C PRO A 22 -0.40 13.74 22.80
N LEU A 23 -0.40 12.46 22.43
CA LEU A 23 0.13 11.41 23.31
C LEU A 23 1.61 11.72 23.56
N PRO A 24 2.23 11.30 24.68
CA PRO A 24 3.51 11.82 25.13
C PRO A 24 4.58 11.72 24.02
N ALA A 25 4.86 12.85 23.38
CA ALA A 25 5.54 12.96 22.08
C ALA A 25 6.90 12.26 22.08
N LYS A 26 7.62 12.28 23.20
CA LYS A 26 9.00 11.81 23.30
C LYS A 26 9.21 10.32 22.98
N ALA A 27 8.28 9.45 23.35
CA ALA A 27 8.43 8.00 23.09
C ALA A 27 8.07 7.64 21.65
N HIS A 28 7.09 8.34 21.07
CA HIS A 28 6.68 8.19 19.68
C HIS A 28 7.74 8.77 18.73
N ASP A 29 8.32 9.92 19.07
CA ASP A 29 9.41 10.56 18.31
C ASP A 29 10.66 9.67 18.27
N GLY A 30 11.09 9.13 19.41
CA GLY A 30 12.24 8.22 19.46
C GLY A 30 12.05 6.95 18.63
N GLN A 31 10.82 6.40 18.59
CA GLN A 31 10.50 5.26 17.76
C GLN A 31 10.52 5.61 16.26
N LEU A 32 9.99 6.78 15.87
CA LEU A 32 9.99 7.24 14.49
C LEU A 32 11.40 7.51 13.97
N HIS A 33 12.28 8.09 14.80
CA HIS A 33 13.70 8.25 14.48
C HIS A 33 14.39 6.90 14.30
N HIS A 34 14.16 5.95 15.21
CA HIS A 34 14.77 4.62 15.09
C HIS A 34 14.35 3.88 13.81
N VAL A 35 13.06 3.94 13.45
CA VAL A 35 12.56 3.36 12.19
C VAL A 35 13.18 4.07 10.99
N ASN A 36 13.34 5.39 11.06
CA ASN A 36 13.99 6.15 10.00
C ASN A 36 15.47 5.77 9.80
N ASP A 37 16.21 5.56 10.89
CA ASP A 37 17.61 5.12 10.83
C ASP A 37 17.73 3.74 10.17
N GLN A 38 16.85 2.81 10.53
CA GLN A 38 16.78 1.49 9.90
C GLN A 38 16.42 1.59 8.41
N MET A 39 15.49 2.48 8.06
CA MET A 39 15.09 2.73 6.68
C MET A 39 16.23 3.32 5.86
N ARG A 40 16.94 4.33 6.41
CA ARG A 40 18.12 4.94 5.80
C ARG A 40 19.21 3.91 5.55
N GLN A 41 19.57 3.13 6.58
CA GLN A 41 20.56 2.07 6.45
C GLN A 41 20.17 1.05 5.36
N ALA A 42 18.91 0.60 5.34
CA ALA A 42 18.46 -0.35 4.34
C ALA A 42 18.44 0.23 2.91
N ALA A 43 18.18 1.54 2.77
CA ALA A 43 18.23 2.24 1.50
C ALA A 43 19.66 2.36 0.97
N GLU A 44 20.61 2.71 1.83
CA GLU A 44 22.04 2.76 1.47
C GLU A 44 22.59 1.38 1.10
N GLU A 45 22.23 0.34 1.85
CA GLU A 45 22.60 -1.04 1.52
C GLU A 45 21.99 -1.49 0.18
N PHE A 46 20.73 -1.14 -0.08
CA PHE A 46 20.09 -1.43 -1.37
C PHE A 46 20.80 -0.73 -2.51
N LEU A 47 21.09 0.57 -2.38
CA LEU A 47 21.87 1.31 -3.38
C LEU A 47 23.25 0.69 -3.62
N SER A 48 23.95 0.30 -2.55
CA SER A 48 25.29 -0.29 -2.63
C SER A 48 25.29 -1.66 -3.31
N ALA A 49 24.21 -2.44 -3.20
CA ALA A 49 24.08 -3.75 -3.87
C ALA A 49 23.78 -3.63 -5.38
N LEU A 50 23.27 -2.49 -5.84
CA LEU A 50 22.95 -2.26 -7.25
C LEU A 50 24.21 -2.01 -8.07
N THR A 51 24.21 -2.49 -9.32
CA THR A 51 25.26 -2.11 -10.29
C THR A 51 25.14 -0.63 -10.63
N PRO A 52 26.21 0.01 -11.17
CA PRO A 52 26.14 1.42 -11.58
C PRO A 52 24.97 1.73 -12.51
N GLU A 53 24.64 0.82 -13.43
CA GLU A 53 23.53 0.97 -14.37
C GLU A 53 22.18 0.97 -13.67
N LEU A 54 22.01 0.09 -12.67
CA LEU A 54 20.78 0.03 -11.88
C LEU A 54 20.68 1.20 -10.89
N GLN A 55 21.80 1.67 -10.33
CA GLN A 55 21.81 2.88 -9.50
C GLN A 55 21.36 4.11 -10.30
N ALA A 56 21.80 4.24 -11.55
CA ALA A 56 21.37 5.32 -12.43
C ALA A 56 19.87 5.25 -12.76
N GLN A 57 19.29 4.04 -12.83
CA GLN A 57 17.86 3.84 -13.08
C GLN A 57 16.98 4.04 -11.84
N VAL A 58 17.51 3.75 -10.65
CA VAL A 58 16.72 3.78 -9.40
C VAL A 58 16.60 5.18 -8.80
N ARG A 59 17.55 6.09 -9.09
CA ARG A 59 17.64 7.40 -8.44
C ARG A 59 16.91 8.49 -9.23
N PHE A 60 16.17 9.33 -8.50
CA PHE A 60 15.43 10.47 -9.02
C PHE A 60 15.56 11.69 -8.08
N PRO A 61 15.37 12.93 -8.57
CA PRO A 61 15.25 14.10 -7.71
C PRO A 61 14.06 13.98 -6.74
N PHE A 62 14.19 14.51 -5.52
CA PHE A 62 13.13 14.45 -4.51
C PHE A 62 11.86 15.21 -4.92
N ASP A 63 12.04 16.40 -5.47
CA ASP A 63 11.02 17.32 -5.96
C ASP A 63 10.65 17.09 -7.45
N GLY A 64 11.15 16.00 -8.04
CA GLY A 64 10.92 15.68 -9.44
C GLY A 64 9.51 15.15 -9.72
N VAL A 65 9.06 15.27 -10.99
CA VAL A 65 7.72 14.81 -11.43
C VAL A 65 7.45 13.33 -11.14
N GLN A 66 8.51 12.51 -11.08
CA GLN A 66 8.36 11.11 -10.76
C GLN A 66 7.86 10.92 -9.32
N ARG A 67 8.18 11.82 -8.36
CA ARG A 67 7.81 11.72 -6.93
C ARG A 67 6.31 11.48 -6.72
N THR A 68 5.45 12.04 -7.58
CA THR A 68 4.00 11.90 -7.52
C THR A 68 3.40 11.05 -8.65
N ASN A 69 4.23 10.47 -9.54
CA ASN A 69 3.81 9.59 -10.63
C ASN A 69 3.64 8.13 -10.15
N TRP A 70 2.71 7.90 -9.22
CA TRP A 70 2.45 6.58 -8.63
C TRP A 70 1.30 5.87 -9.35
N HIS A 71 1.34 4.54 -9.48
CA HIS A 71 0.25 3.78 -10.11
C HIS A 71 0.15 2.31 -9.64
N TYR A 72 -1.07 1.79 -9.46
CA TYR A 72 -1.36 0.41 -9.04
C TYR A 72 -1.95 -0.50 -10.14
N VAL A 73 -2.01 -0.03 -11.38
CA VAL A 73 -2.50 -0.79 -12.55
C VAL A 73 -1.33 -1.32 -13.41
N PRO A 74 -1.51 -2.30 -14.30
CA PRO A 74 -0.43 -2.75 -15.17
C PRO A 74 -0.02 -1.65 -16.17
N MET A 75 1.24 -1.25 -16.12
CA MET A 75 1.85 -0.28 -17.05
C MET A 75 3.37 -0.38 -16.98
N GLU A 76 4.04 0.25 -17.94
CA GLU A 76 5.48 0.52 -17.85
C GLU A 76 5.75 1.57 -16.76
N ARG A 77 6.86 1.41 -16.04
CA ARG A 77 7.22 2.24 -14.88
C ARG A 77 8.69 2.61 -14.91
N VAL A 78 9.01 3.71 -14.26
CA VAL A 78 10.39 4.13 -13.97
C VAL A 78 10.95 3.35 -12.78
N GLY A 79 12.26 3.41 -12.59
CA GLY A 79 12.96 2.69 -11.53
C GLY A 79 13.44 1.31 -11.96
N VAL A 80 13.94 0.55 -10.98
CA VAL A 80 14.49 -0.78 -11.23
C VAL A 80 13.42 -1.84 -10.98
N PRO A 81 13.03 -2.64 -11.99
CA PRO A 81 12.13 -3.76 -11.77
C PRO A 81 12.80 -4.84 -10.93
N PHE A 82 12.08 -5.39 -9.96
CA PHE A 82 12.51 -6.50 -9.12
C PHE A 82 12.98 -7.70 -9.95
N LYS A 83 12.35 -7.91 -11.12
CA LYS A 83 12.74 -8.91 -12.12
C LYS A 83 14.19 -8.78 -12.60
N ALA A 84 14.70 -7.55 -12.78
CA ALA A 84 16.06 -7.28 -13.27
C ALA A 84 17.14 -7.43 -12.20
N MET A 85 16.75 -7.56 -10.92
CA MET A 85 17.67 -7.64 -9.80
C MET A 85 18.27 -9.04 -9.63
N SER A 86 19.55 -9.11 -9.29
CA SER A 86 20.22 -10.33 -8.81
C SER A 86 19.65 -10.79 -7.47
N LEU A 87 19.98 -12.01 -7.03
CA LEU A 87 19.53 -12.52 -5.73
C LEU A 87 19.94 -11.61 -4.56
N GLU A 88 21.16 -11.07 -4.60
CA GLU A 88 21.67 -10.15 -3.58
C GLU A 88 20.89 -8.84 -3.57
N GLN A 89 20.68 -8.24 -4.73
CA GLN A 89 19.91 -7.01 -4.89
C GLN A 89 18.45 -7.18 -4.43
N ARG A 90 17.84 -8.33 -4.74
CA ARG A 90 16.49 -8.67 -4.27
C ARG A 90 16.42 -8.82 -2.75
N ARG A 91 17.46 -9.33 -2.10
CA ARG A 91 17.53 -9.41 -0.62
C ARG A 91 17.60 -8.00 -0.03
N ALA A 92 18.42 -7.12 -0.58
CA ALA A 92 18.52 -5.74 -0.13
C ALA A 92 17.22 -4.95 -0.35
N ALA A 93 16.57 -5.11 -1.52
CA ALA A 93 15.26 -4.51 -1.80
C ALA A 93 14.17 -4.95 -0.81
N ARG A 94 14.14 -6.24 -0.45
CA ARG A 94 13.23 -6.77 0.57
C ARG A 94 13.58 -6.26 1.97
N LYS A 95 14.86 -6.11 2.29
CA LYS A 95 15.30 -5.50 3.56
C LYS A 95 14.82 -4.05 3.66
N LEU A 96 14.89 -3.28 2.58
CA LEU A 96 14.31 -1.94 2.51
C LEU A 96 12.81 -1.95 2.82
N MET A 97 12.02 -2.83 2.20
CA MET A 97 10.60 -2.95 2.55
C MET A 97 10.36 -3.30 4.02
N ARG A 98 11.15 -4.23 4.58
CA ARG A 98 11.03 -4.67 5.98
C ARG A 98 11.47 -3.63 7.00
N SER A 99 12.22 -2.60 6.59
CA SER A 99 12.68 -1.55 7.50
C SER A 99 11.53 -0.68 8.05
N VAL A 100 10.42 -0.58 7.32
CA VAL A 100 9.26 0.25 7.68
C VAL A 100 7.96 -0.53 7.79
N LEU A 101 7.88 -1.72 7.16
CA LEU A 101 6.72 -2.59 7.30
C LEU A 101 6.89 -3.52 8.49
N SER A 102 5.81 -3.67 9.29
CA SER A 102 5.70 -4.78 10.22
C SER A 102 5.78 -6.13 9.49
N ASP A 103 6.09 -7.22 10.19
CA ASP A 103 6.09 -8.56 9.58
C ASP A 103 4.76 -8.90 8.91
N LYS A 104 3.64 -8.48 9.51
CA LYS A 104 2.31 -8.63 8.93
C LYS A 104 2.15 -7.78 7.65
N GLY A 105 2.59 -6.52 7.67
CA GLY A 105 2.55 -5.63 6.51
C GLY A 105 3.40 -6.14 5.35
N TYR A 106 4.61 -6.62 5.64
CA TYR A 106 5.51 -7.21 4.65
C TYR A 106 4.91 -8.51 4.07
N LEU A 107 4.32 -9.36 4.91
CA LEU A 107 3.64 -10.57 4.44
C LEU A 107 2.44 -10.24 3.55
N LYS A 108 1.63 -9.23 3.90
CA LYS A 108 0.52 -8.75 3.05
C LYS A 108 1.03 -8.27 1.70
N ALA A 109 2.02 -7.36 1.69
CA ALA A 109 2.58 -6.80 0.45
C ALA A 109 3.14 -7.90 -0.46
N THR A 110 3.96 -8.81 0.08
CA THR A 110 4.55 -9.91 -0.72
C THR A 110 3.53 -10.97 -1.12
N THR A 111 2.48 -11.19 -0.32
CA THR A 111 1.37 -12.05 -0.71
C THR A 111 0.61 -11.44 -1.88
N ILE A 112 0.31 -10.14 -1.85
CA ILE A 112 -0.31 -9.40 -2.96
C ILE A 112 0.54 -9.53 -4.23
N MET A 113 1.85 -9.30 -4.14
CA MET A 113 2.77 -9.47 -5.27
C MET A 113 2.67 -10.88 -5.87
N SER A 114 2.59 -11.90 -5.02
CA SER A 114 2.51 -13.29 -5.45
C SER A 114 1.15 -13.67 -6.07
N LEU A 115 0.08 -12.87 -5.90
CA LEU A 115 -1.22 -13.14 -6.50
C LEU A 115 -1.19 -13.00 -8.02
N GLU A 116 -0.21 -12.27 -8.58
CA GLU A 116 0.01 -12.24 -10.04
C GLU A 116 0.17 -13.64 -10.63
N GLN A 117 0.77 -14.60 -9.90
CA GLN A 117 0.87 -15.98 -10.37
C GLN A 117 -0.49 -16.69 -10.40
N VAL A 118 -1.37 -16.39 -9.45
CA VAL A 118 -2.74 -16.91 -9.41
C VAL A 118 -3.54 -16.33 -10.56
N LEU A 119 -3.47 -15.01 -10.76
CA LEU A 119 -4.10 -14.34 -11.90
C LEU A 119 -3.57 -14.91 -13.22
N ARG A 120 -2.26 -15.08 -13.38
CA ARG A 120 -1.68 -15.70 -14.58
C ARG A 120 -2.32 -17.04 -14.92
N ALA A 121 -2.57 -17.89 -13.91
CA ALA A 121 -3.23 -19.18 -14.11
C ALA A 121 -4.73 -19.05 -14.39
N MET A 122 -5.44 -18.16 -13.67
CA MET A 122 -6.88 -17.92 -13.85
C MET A 122 -7.21 -17.29 -15.21
N GLU A 123 -6.28 -16.50 -15.75
CA GLU A 123 -6.43 -15.77 -17.00
C GLU A 123 -5.71 -16.47 -18.17
N ALA A 124 -5.26 -17.71 -17.98
CA ALA A 124 -4.57 -18.48 -19.00
C ALA A 124 -5.39 -18.54 -20.30
N GLY A 125 -4.70 -18.34 -21.44
CA GLY A 125 -5.32 -18.29 -22.77
C GLY A 125 -5.81 -16.92 -23.22
N ARG A 126 -5.72 -15.87 -22.39
CA ARG A 126 -5.87 -14.49 -22.85
C ARG A 126 -4.55 -13.95 -23.39
N ASP A 127 -4.62 -13.20 -24.48
CA ASP A 127 -3.46 -12.57 -25.09
C ASP A 127 -2.74 -11.62 -24.12
N GLY A 128 -1.41 -11.70 -24.07
CA GLY A 128 -0.57 -10.82 -23.24
C GLY A 128 -0.54 -11.13 -21.74
N VAL A 129 -1.28 -12.14 -21.24
CA VAL A 129 -1.28 -12.47 -19.80
C VAL A 129 0.12 -12.81 -19.27
N ASP A 130 0.92 -13.55 -20.03
CA ASP A 130 2.28 -13.93 -19.60
C ASP A 130 3.24 -12.74 -19.45
N SER A 131 2.99 -11.64 -20.18
CA SER A 131 3.82 -10.43 -20.08
C SER A 131 3.31 -9.46 -19.02
N ILE A 132 2.02 -9.54 -18.66
CA ILE A 132 1.36 -8.66 -17.69
C ILE A 132 1.42 -9.25 -16.27
N ARG A 133 1.11 -10.54 -16.12
CA ARG A 133 0.94 -11.25 -14.85
C ARG A 133 2.26 -11.85 -14.37
N ASP A 134 3.08 -11.02 -13.74
CA ASP A 134 4.40 -11.42 -13.25
C ASP A 134 4.62 -10.92 -11.81
N PRO A 135 4.81 -11.83 -10.83
CA PRO A 135 5.10 -11.46 -9.45
C PRO A 135 6.36 -10.62 -9.24
N GLU A 136 7.21 -10.52 -10.27
CA GLU A 136 8.47 -9.77 -10.23
C GLU A 136 8.38 -8.43 -10.99
N LYS A 137 7.21 -8.10 -11.57
CA LYS A 137 6.91 -6.77 -12.14
C LYS A 137 6.49 -5.79 -11.05
N TYR A 138 7.44 -5.48 -10.18
CA TYR A 138 7.36 -4.42 -9.17
C TYR A 138 8.62 -3.57 -9.24
N TRP A 139 8.49 -2.25 -9.29
CA TRP A 139 9.59 -1.32 -9.54
C TRP A 139 9.95 -0.54 -8.30
N PHE A 140 11.24 -0.48 -8.01
CA PHE A 140 11.81 0.32 -6.93
C PHE A 140 12.35 1.63 -7.49
N ALA A 141 12.07 2.73 -6.81
CA ALA A 141 12.66 4.03 -7.09
C ALA A 141 12.98 4.77 -5.79
N LEU A 142 14.12 5.47 -5.76
CA LEU A 142 14.57 6.35 -4.69
C LEU A 142 14.56 7.80 -5.16
N PHE A 143 14.20 8.70 -4.26
CA PHE A 143 14.01 10.12 -4.47
C PHE A 143 14.88 10.88 -3.49
N GLY A 144 15.77 11.75 -3.97
CA GLY A 144 16.77 12.40 -3.12
C GLY A 144 17.93 11.47 -2.73
N ASP A 145 18.63 11.82 -1.65
CA ASP A 145 19.79 11.07 -1.17
C ASP A 145 19.62 10.62 0.29
N PRO A 146 19.49 9.31 0.57
CA PRO A 146 19.34 8.81 1.94
C PRO A 146 20.53 9.12 2.85
N ALA A 147 21.73 9.27 2.28
CA ALA A 147 22.96 9.58 3.01
C ALA A 147 23.07 11.06 3.42
N GLY A 148 22.19 11.93 2.90
CA GLY A 148 22.16 13.35 3.20
C GLY A 148 21.21 13.73 4.34
N ASP A 149 21.20 15.04 4.63
CA ASP A 149 20.33 15.67 5.63
C ASP A 149 19.03 16.23 5.01
N GLU A 150 18.94 16.28 3.69
CA GLU A 150 17.76 16.74 2.95
C GLU A 150 16.65 15.66 2.92
N PRO A 151 15.39 16.03 2.67
CA PRO A 151 14.31 15.08 2.48
C PRO A 151 14.62 14.06 1.38
N TRP A 152 14.32 12.80 1.66
CA TRP A 152 14.46 11.72 0.71
C TRP A 152 13.32 10.73 0.86
N GLY A 153 13.18 9.81 -0.08
CA GLY A 153 12.15 8.81 -0.02
C GLY A 153 12.35 7.70 -1.01
N TRP A 154 11.45 6.73 -0.96
CA TRP A 154 11.46 5.63 -1.90
C TRP A 154 10.03 5.12 -2.14
N ARG A 155 9.84 4.46 -3.27
CA ARG A 155 8.61 3.74 -3.59
C ARG A 155 8.89 2.33 -4.08
N VAL A 156 7.94 1.44 -3.85
CA VAL A 156 7.82 0.19 -4.62
C VAL A 156 6.39 0.04 -5.12
N GLU A 157 6.25 -0.20 -6.42
CA GLU A 157 4.94 -0.20 -7.08
C GLU A 157 4.82 -1.29 -8.13
N GLY A 158 3.61 -1.80 -8.28
CA GLY A 158 3.26 -2.79 -9.27
C GLY A 158 1.75 -2.96 -9.34
N HIS A 159 1.30 -4.01 -10.02
CA HIS A 159 -0.12 -4.31 -10.05
C HIS A 159 -0.63 -4.61 -8.63
N HIS A 160 -1.66 -3.88 -8.21
CA HIS A 160 -2.28 -3.92 -6.89
C HIS A 160 -1.41 -3.54 -5.67
N LEU A 161 -0.24 -2.93 -5.86
CA LEU A 161 0.61 -2.47 -4.75
C LEU A 161 1.23 -1.10 -5.08
N SER A 162 1.14 -0.17 -4.14
CA SER A 162 1.98 1.03 -4.13
C SER A 162 2.35 1.33 -2.68
N LEU A 163 3.64 1.28 -2.37
CA LEU A 163 4.18 1.72 -1.09
C LEU A 163 5.06 2.93 -1.35
N ASN A 164 4.83 4.02 -0.62
CA ASN A 164 5.62 5.23 -0.72
C ASN A 164 6.06 5.64 0.69
N PHE A 165 7.31 6.02 0.86
CA PHE A 165 7.82 6.51 2.14
C PHE A 165 8.66 7.76 1.91
N THR A 166 8.51 8.74 2.80
CA THR A 166 9.34 9.95 2.89
C THR A 166 10.00 10.02 4.26
N SER A 167 11.29 10.27 4.24
CA SER A 167 12.09 10.72 5.35
C SER A 167 12.26 12.24 5.29
N GLU A 168 12.03 12.92 6.40
CA GLU A 168 12.27 14.36 6.57
C GLU A 168 12.59 14.59 8.04
N ASP A 169 13.54 15.47 8.34
CA ASP A 169 13.99 15.78 9.71
C ASP A 169 14.34 14.55 10.56
N GLY A 170 14.89 13.51 9.92
CA GLY A 170 15.32 12.29 10.58
C GLY A 170 14.18 11.37 11.05
N VAL A 171 12.94 11.58 10.61
CA VAL A 171 11.79 10.70 10.87
C VAL A 171 11.15 10.22 9.56
N VAL A 172 10.40 9.12 9.61
CA VAL A 172 9.50 8.73 8.52
C VAL A 172 8.28 9.66 8.54
N ALA A 173 8.36 10.77 7.83
CA ALA A 173 7.35 11.83 7.82
C ALA A 173 6.07 11.44 7.08
N SER A 174 6.14 10.53 6.11
CA SER A 174 4.96 10.07 5.37
C SER A 174 5.12 8.65 4.85
N PHE A 175 4.00 7.92 4.82
CA PHE A 175 3.86 6.63 4.14
C PHE A 175 2.82 6.67 3.00
N ALA A 176 2.40 7.88 2.59
CA ALA A 176 1.39 8.10 1.57
C ALA A 176 2.02 8.51 0.23
N PRO A 177 1.42 8.12 -0.92
CA PRO A 177 0.25 7.24 -1.02
C PRO A 177 0.57 5.77 -0.73
N LEU A 178 -0.38 5.08 -0.10
CA LEU A 178 -0.32 3.66 0.21
C LEU A 178 -1.51 2.96 -0.45
N PHE A 179 -1.24 1.93 -1.25
CA PHE A 179 -2.26 1.10 -1.87
C PHE A 179 -1.92 -0.38 -1.68
N LEU A 180 -2.85 -1.11 -1.07
CA LEU A 180 -2.84 -2.57 -0.97
C LEU A 180 -4.14 -3.09 -1.57
N GLY A 181 -4.06 -3.76 -2.72
CA GLY A 181 -5.20 -4.42 -3.36
C GLY A 181 -4.98 -5.93 -3.44
N ALA A 182 -6.05 -6.70 -3.36
CA ALA A 182 -6.00 -8.15 -3.56
C ALA A 182 -6.95 -8.55 -4.69
N ASN A 183 -6.41 -9.13 -5.75
CA ASN A 183 -7.18 -9.74 -6.82
C ASN A 183 -6.58 -11.11 -7.16
N PRO A 184 -7.31 -12.22 -6.94
CA PRO A 184 -8.63 -12.26 -6.30
C PRO A 184 -8.56 -11.89 -4.80
N ALA A 185 -9.67 -11.42 -4.23
CA ALA A 185 -9.78 -11.17 -2.78
C ALA A 185 -9.65 -12.48 -1.97
N GLU A 186 -10.16 -13.57 -2.55
CA GLU A 186 -10.01 -14.94 -2.06
C GLU A 186 -9.63 -15.85 -3.24
N VAL A 187 -8.55 -16.62 -3.07
CA VAL A 187 -8.21 -17.67 -4.04
C VAL A 187 -9.17 -18.85 -3.82
N ARG A 188 -10.03 -19.15 -4.80
CA ARG A 188 -11.07 -20.19 -4.65
C ARG A 188 -10.72 -21.56 -5.25
N VAL A 189 -9.67 -21.62 -6.07
CA VAL A 189 -9.29 -22.82 -6.82
C VAL A 189 -7.77 -22.94 -6.85
N GLY A 190 -7.29 -24.19 -6.90
CA GLY A 190 -5.87 -24.52 -7.04
C GLY A 190 -5.14 -24.64 -5.70
N PRO A 191 -3.80 -24.79 -5.74
CA PRO A 191 -3.00 -25.15 -4.55
C PRO A 191 -3.01 -24.10 -3.43
N ARG A 192 -3.44 -22.87 -3.73
CA ARG A 192 -3.50 -21.75 -2.78
C ARG A 192 -4.93 -21.42 -2.34
N SER A 193 -5.88 -22.33 -2.55
CA SER A 193 -7.29 -22.13 -2.19
C SER A 193 -7.46 -21.75 -0.71
N GLY A 194 -8.36 -20.80 -0.43
CA GLY A 194 -8.61 -20.23 0.89
C GLY A 194 -7.70 -19.06 1.26
N LEU A 195 -6.70 -18.72 0.44
CA LEU A 195 -5.85 -17.55 0.68
C LEU A 195 -6.64 -16.24 0.53
N ARG A 196 -6.62 -15.41 1.58
CA ARG A 196 -7.15 -14.03 1.60
C ARG A 196 -6.07 -13.06 2.06
N ALA A 197 -5.45 -12.33 1.13
CA ALA A 197 -4.31 -11.46 1.45
C ALA A 197 -4.68 -10.30 2.40
N LEU A 198 -5.92 -9.79 2.29
CA LEU A 198 -6.48 -8.71 3.11
C LEU A 198 -7.71 -9.18 3.90
N GLY A 199 -7.76 -10.47 4.24
CA GLY A 199 -8.95 -11.09 4.84
C GLY A 199 -9.32 -10.48 6.19
N SER A 200 -8.33 -10.19 7.05
CA SER A 200 -8.58 -9.59 8.36
C SER A 200 -9.20 -8.20 8.26
N GLU A 201 -8.74 -7.38 7.31
CA GLU A 201 -9.31 -6.06 7.06
C GLU A 201 -10.71 -6.14 6.45
N GLU A 202 -10.92 -7.06 5.51
CA GLU A 202 -12.24 -7.27 4.94
C GLU A 202 -13.25 -7.71 6.02
N ASP A 203 -12.87 -8.65 6.88
CA ASP A 203 -13.72 -9.16 7.95
C ASP A 203 -14.04 -8.06 8.97
N ALA A 204 -13.03 -7.34 9.47
CA ALA A 204 -13.21 -6.25 10.42
C ALA A 204 -14.08 -5.12 9.85
N ALA A 205 -13.98 -4.81 8.55
CA ALA A 205 -14.78 -3.79 7.92
C ALA A 205 -16.24 -4.21 7.75
N ARG A 206 -16.48 -5.49 7.40
CA ARG A 206 -17.83 -6.06 7.34
C ARG A 206 -18.48 -6.13 8.72
N GLU A 207 -17.73 -6.55 9.74
CA GLU A 207 -18.18 -6.58 11.13
C GLU A 207 -18.49 -5.17 11.63
N LEU A 208 -17.65 -4.17 11.33
CA LEU A 208 -17.92 -2.78 11.69
C LEU A 208 -19.23 -2.31 11.06
N MET A 209 -19.42 -2.53 9.76
CA MET A 209 -20.68 -2.19 9.08
C MET A 209 -21.87 -2.95 9.66
N ALA A 210 -21.71 -4.20 10.05
CA ALA A 210 -22.76 -5.00 10.68
C ALA A 210 -23.11 -4.53 12.10
N SER A 211 -22.16 -3.92 12.82
CA SER A 211 -22.33 -3.46 14.20
C SER A 211 -23.09 -2.12 14.35
N PHE A 212 -23.29 -1.38 13.26
CA PHE A 212 -24.01 -0.09 13.32
C PHE A 212 -25.51 -0.28 13.52
N THR A 213 -26.12 0.57 14.35
CA THR A 213 -27.58 0.70 14.44
C THR A 213 -28.14 1.30 13.15
N ASP A 214 -29.45 1.19 12.91
CA ASP A 214 -30.09 1.76 11.71
C ASP A 214 -29.82 3.27 11.60
N GLN A 215 -29.90 4.01 12.72
CA GLN A 215 -29.57 5.44 12.76
C GLN A 215 -28.09 5.72 12.44
N GLN A 216 -27.16 4.87 12.87
CA GLN A 216 -25.75 5.00 12.51
C GLN A 216 -25.52 4.64 11.03
N ARG A 217 -26.21 3.63 10.50
CA ARG A 217 -26.11 3.20 9.09
C ARG A 217 -26.48 4.33 8.14
N GLU A 218 -27.54 5.08 8.43
CA GLU A 218 -27.94 6.26 7.64
C GLU A 218 -26.83 7.31 7.53
N ARG A 219 -25.95 7.39 8.52
CA ARG A 219 -24.82 8.33 8.54
C ARG A 219 -23.57 7.77 7.87
N VAL A 220 -23.27 6.49 8.07
CA VAL A 220 -22.03 5.87 7.56
C VAL A 220 -22.13 5.39 6.11
N LEU A 221 -23.34 5.17 5.60
CA LEU A 221 -23.56 4.79 4.21
C LEU A 221 -23.48 6.05 3.32
N ILE A 222 -22.33 6.26 2.69
CA ILE A 222 -22.09 7.42 1.83
C ILE A 222 -22.74 7.27 0.45
N THR A 223 -22.77 6.04 -0.08
CA THR A 223 -23.39 5.69 -1.36
C THR A 223 -23.93 4.26 -1.29
N GLU A 224 -25.09 4.03 -1.89
CA GLU A 224 -25.69 2.70 -1.99
C GLU A 224 -24.90 1.79 -2.94
N GLU A 225 -24.35 2.38 -4.00
CA GLU A 225 -23.51 1.68 -4.96
C GLU A 225 -22.03 2.01 -4.71
N ALA A 226 -21.21 0.97 -4.58
CA ALA A 226 -19.77 1.13 -4.48
C ALA A 226 -19.22 1.83 -5.74
N PRO A 227 -18.33 2.83 -5.62
CA PRO A 227 -17.68 3.44 -6.77
C PRO A 227 -16.96 2.41 -7.63
N ARG A 228 -16.90 2.65 -8.94
CA ARG A 228 -16.19 1.77 -9.88
C ARG A 228 -14.67 1.72 -9.63
N GLU A 229 -14.14 2.76 -8.99
CA GLU A 229 -12.72 2.95 -8.71
C GLU A 229 -12.55 3.72 -7.40
N VAL A 230 -11.37 3.64 -6.79
CA VAL A 230 -10.99 4.44 -5.62
C VAL A 230 -11.08 5.94 -5.95
N LEU A 231 -11.50 6.78 -5.00
CA LEU A 231 -11.71 8.22 -5.25
C LEU A 231 -10.40 9.01 -5.41
N THR A 232 -9.36 8.64 -4.66
CA THR A 232 -8.06 9.31 -4.63
C THR A 232 -7.04 8.59 -5.53
N VAL A 233 -7.35 8.45 -6.82
CA VAL A 233 -6.42 7.89 -7.82
C VAL A 233 -5.27 8.85 -8.13
N PRO A 234 -4.18 8.39 -8.79
CA PRO A 234 -3.11 9.26 -9.26
C PRO A 234 -3.67 10.42 -10.11
N GLY A 235 -3.32 11.66 -9.74
CA GLY A 235 -3.79 12.88 -10.42
C GLY A 235 -5.20 13.34 -10.05
N ALA A 236 -5.94 12.62 -9.21
CA ALA A 236 -7.23 13.08 -8.71
C ALA A 236 -7.06 14.20 -7.66
N PRO A 237 -8.04 15.13 -7.56
CA PRO A 237 -8.10 16.05 -6.44
C PRO A 237 -8.12 15.31 -5.11
N ILE A 238 -7.36 15.80 -4.14
CA ILE A 238 -7.33 15.25 -2.76
C ILE A 238 -8.49 15.84 -1.93
N ASP A 239 -9.17 16.87 -2.44
CA ASP A 239 -10.33 17.45 -1.78
C ASP A 239 -11.55 16.52 -1.92
N LEU A 240 -11.80 15.75 -0.86
CA LEU A 240 -12.96 14.86 -0.71
C LEU A 240 -14.19 15.59 -0.12
N GLY A 241 -14.11 16.91 0.06
CA GLY A 241 -15.14 17.71 0.72
C GLY A 241 -15.15 17.55 2.25
N ALA A 242 -16.27 17.94 2.86
CA ALA A 242 -16.45 17.82 4.31
C ALA A 242 -16.49 16.34 4.73
N PRO A 243 -15.83 15.95 5.83
CA PRO A 243 -15.91 14.58 6.34
C PRO A 243 -17.37 14.17 6.60
N ALA A 244 -17.81 13.12 5.91
CA ALA A 244 -19.10 12.47 6.13
C ALA A 244 -18.93 11.24 7.02
N GLY A 245 -20.01 10.79 7.66
CA GLY A 245 -20.00 9.59 8.49
C GLY A 245 -20.23 9.81 9.99
N LEU A 246 -19.69 8.88 10.76
CA LEU A 246 -19.79 8.81 12.21
C LEU A 246 -18.41 9.05 12.83
N ALA A 247 -18.28 10.00 13.76
CA ALA A 247 -17.01 10.23 14.42
C ALA A 247 -16.69 9.09 15.40
N LEU A 248 -15.40 8.80 15.61
CA LEU A 248 -14.94 7.75 16.54
C LEU A 248 -15.55 7.90 17.96
N ARG A 249 -15.72 9.13 18.44
CA ARG A 249 -16.31 9.43 19.76
C ARG A 249 -17.80 9.09 19.87
N GLU A 250 -18.48 8.94 18.74
CA GLU A 250 -19.91 8.59 18.65
C GLU A 250 -20.11 7.07 18.45
N MET A 251 -19.02 6.33 18.34
CA MET A 251 -19.01 4.87 18.22
C MET A 251 -18.99 4.20 19.60
N THR A 252 -19.62 3.03 19.70
CA THR A 252 -19.50 2.15 20.88
C THR A 252 -18.06 1.67 21.05
N ALA A 253 -17.70 1.17 22.24
CA ALA A 253 -16.36 0.65 22.48
C ALA A 253 -15.96 -0.48 21.49
N GLU A 254 -16.91 -1.34 21.13
CA GLU A 254 -16.73 -2.42 20.15
C GLU A 254 -16.48 -1.87 18.73
N GLN A 255 -17.32 -0.93 18.27
CA GLN A 255 -17.13 -0.25 16.98
C GLN A 255 -15.77 0.46 16.90
N GLN A 256 -15.34 1.13 17.99
CA GLN A 256 -14.03 1.75 18.05
C GLN A 256 -12.89 0.73 17.95
N GLN A 257 -13.05 -0.46 18.53
CA GLN A 257 -12.04 -1.53 18.43
C GLN A 257 -11.95 -2.06 17.00
N LEU A 258 -13.08 -2.33 16.34
CA LEU A 258 -13.13 -2.76 14.95
C LEU A 258 -12.51 -1.70 14.01
N LEU A 259 -12.86 -0.43 14.18
CA LEU A 259 -12.24 0.65 13.41
C LEU A 259 -10.73 0.75 13.67
N LYS A 260 -10.28 0.64 14.93
CA LYS A 260 -8.85 0.61 15.26
C LYS A 260 -8.13 -0.59 14.64
N ALA A 261 -8.79 -1.74 14.48
CA ALA A 261 -8.21 -2.91 13.82
C ALA A 261 -8.02 -2.69 12.31
N LEU A 262 -8.81 -1.84 11.67
CA LEU A 262 -8.70 -1.49 10.25
C LEU A 262 -7.57 -0.51 9.93
N VAL A 263 -7.21 0.35 10.89
CA VAL A 263 -6.35 1.53 10.65
C VAL A 263 -4.98 1.42 11.34
N ARG A 264 -4.63 0.24 11.86
CA ARG A 264 -3.39 -0.05 12.59
C ARG A 264 -2.41 -0.90 11.80
#